data_AF-A0A7X4H8U9-F1
#
_entry.id   AF-A0A7X4H8U9-F1
#
_cell.length_a   1.000
_cell.length_b   1.000
_cell.length_c   1.000
_cell.angle_alpha   90.00
_cell.angle_beta   90.00
_cell.angle_gamma   90.00
#
_symmetry.space_group_name_H-M   'P 1'
#
loop_
_entity.id
_entity.type
_entity.pdbx_description
1 polymer ?
#
loop_
_entity_poly.entity_id
_entity_poly.type
_entity_poly.pdbx_seq_one_letter_code
_entity_poly.pdbx_strand_id
1 'polypeptide(L)'
;MFGAPLEERLKSFVILSPLNLQHTPMDRYLAPALAAAILASVLLLALRCAMALGSRRADTRSWAALLLFASLLALALAFPDTMGGGWTHYRRMQMFPYFAGLLCMACLPLPASARRAMAALAVVVSLALMAGGTWRQYRIKQQLAPLAEVEQLVPPHCTVLPLVLDDGGAWATGMSLPPKYRPFFQAASRLELRGDRVALFNYLARLQVYPVHFVPGQDTQALLFHWRPQQEATDLTRIDIAGYEQASGQAVDYVLQWGALASAPAPLQAEVLRATASYTPVYATPDGKVRLFRRNAASASYATPRSRCTALDSRSLPTV
;
A
#
# COMPACT_ATOMS: atom_id res chain seq x y z
N MET A 1 21.85 -1.47 -11.23
CA MET A 1 21.56 -0.19 -10.55
C MET A 1 20.06 -0.17 -10.28
N PHE A 2 19.64 -0.49 -9.07
CA PHE A 2 18.22 -0.79 -8.77
C PHE A 2 17.56 0.30 -7.95
N GLY A 3 17.82 1.56 -8.29
CA GLY A 3 17.17 2.68 -7.64
C GLY A 3 16.95 3.87 -8.55
N ALA A 4 16.01 4.73 -8.15
CA ALA A 4 15.77 6.00 -8.80
C ALA A 4 17.09 6.78 -8.86
N PRO A 5 17.44 7.38 -10.02
CA PRO A 5 18.60 8.26 -10.13
C PRO A 5 18.63 9.32 -9.04
N LEU A 6 19.82 9.76 -8.63
CA LEU A 6 19.98 10.80 -7.60
C LEU A 6 19.14 12.04 -7.90
N GLU A 7 19.01 12.41 -9.18
CA GLU A 7 18.17 13.52 -9.61
C GLU A 7 16.68 13.30 -9.28
N GLU A 8 16.13 12.12 -9.55
CA GLU A 8 14.74 11.79 -9.20
C GLU A 8 14.54 11.76 -7.69
N ARG A 9 15.55 11.32 -6.93
CA ARG A 9 15.54 11.31 -5.47
C ARG A 9 15.49 12.71 -4.90
N LEU A 10 16.35 13.60 -5.41
CA LEU A 10 16.37 15.01 -5.07
C LEU A 10 15.06 15.69 -5.46
N LYS A 11 14.56 15.44 -6.68
CA LYS A 11 13.27 15.94 -7.15
C LYS A 11 12.12 15.47 -6.26
N SER A 12 12.08 14.17 -5.93
CA SER A 12 11.08 13.61 -5.02
C SER A 12 11.16 14.23 -3.63
N PHE A 13 12.37 14.48 -3.13
CA PHE A 13 12.58 15.15 -1.86
C PHE A 13 12.07 16.59 -1.95
N VAL A 14 12.55 17.40 -2.89
CA VAL A 14 12.18 18.82 -3.06
C VAL A 14 10.69 19.03 -3.34
N ILE A 15 10.03 18.13 -4.09
CA ILE A 15 8.59 18.18 -4.37
C ILE A 15 7.77 17.69 -3.16
N LEU A 16 8.43 17.21 -2.10
CA LEU A 16 7.80 16.81 -0.85
C LEU A 16 6.82 15.63 -1.08
N SER A 17 7.07 14.86 -2.15
CA SER A 17 6.27 13.69 -2.52
C SER A 17 6.08 12.68 -1.37
N PRO A 18 7.07 12.46 -0.47
CA PRO A 18 6.93 11.54 0.66
C PRO A 18 5.96 12.01 1.75
N LEU A 19 5.61 13.30 1.78
CA LEU A 19 4.61 13.84 2.71
C LEU A 19 3.21 13.84 2.08
N ASN A 20 3.11 13.76 0.76
CA ASN A 20 1.85 13.63 0.03
C ASN A 20 1.41 12.16 -0.08
N LEU A 21 1.35 11.45 1.04
CA LEU A 21 1.03 10.01 1.06
C LEU A 21 -0.46 9.70 1.11
N GLN A 22 -1.30 10.67 1.51
CA GLN A 22 -2.72 10.38 1.70
C GLN A 22 -3.61 10.82 0.55
N HIS A 23 -3.08 11.58 -0.41
CA HIS A 23 -3.76 12.03 -1.62
C HIS A 23 -5.15 12.63 -1.39
N THR A 24 -5.42 13.11 -0.17
CA THR A 24 -6.61 13.90 0.10
C THR A 24 -6.42 15.29 -0.52
N PRO A 25 -7.51 16.00 -0.88
CA PRO A 25 -7.41 17.37 -1.38
C PRO A 25 -6.62 18.28 -0.43
N MET A 26 -6.70 18.04 0.88
CA MET A 26 -5.96 18.81 1.89
C MET A 26 -4.46 18.54 1.85
N ASP A 27 -4.03 17.27 1.73
CA ASP A 27 -2.60 16.94 1.68
C ASP A 27 -1.90 17.57 0.49
N ARG A 28 -2.62 17.73 -0.64
CA ARG A 28 -2.10 18.33 -1.86
C ARG A 28 -1.56 19.74 -1.64
N TYR A 29 -2.10 20.46 -0.65
CA TYR A 29 -1.68 21.84 -0.35
C TYR A 29 -0.91 21.92 0.98
N LEU A 30 -1.40 21.24 2.03
CA LEU A 30 -0.80 21.32 3.36
C LEU A 30 0.58 20.67 3.43
N ALA A 31 0.78 19.51 2.81
CA ALA A 31 2.06 18.82 2.88
C ALA A 31 3.18 19.59 2.14
N PRO A 32 2.96 20.11 0.92
CA PRO A 32 3.95 20.96 0.26
C PRO A 32 4.22 22.26 1.00
N ALA A 33 3.19 22.93 1.53
CA ALA A 33 3.36 24.15 2.30
C ALA A 33 4.18 23.92 3.58
N LEU A 34 3.86 22.86 4.32
CA LEU A 34 4.57 22.49 5.54
C LEU A 34 6.05 22.24 5.25
N ALA A 35 6.37 21.44 4.24
CA ALA A 35 7.76 21.14 4.01
C ALA A 35 8.52 22.23 3.27
N ALA A 36 7.88 23.11 2.51
CA ALA A 36 8.48 24.38 2.10
C ALA A 36 8.88 25.24 3.31
N ALA A 37 8.01 25.33 4.34
CA ALA A 37 8.32 26.05 5.57
C ALA A 37 9.48 25.40 6.36
N ILE A 38 9.54 24.07 6.41
CA ILE A 38 10.65 23.33 7.03
C ILE A 38 11.97 23.62 6.29
N LEU A 39 11.98 23.49 4.97
CA LEU A 39 13.18 23.72 4.16
C LEU A 39 13.64 25.17 4.22
N ALA A 40 12.72 26.13 4.19
CA ALA A 40 13.02 27.54 4.40
C ALA A 40 13.66 27.77 5.78
N SER A 41 13.17 27.11 6.82
CA SER A 41 13.74 27.21 8.18
C SER A 41 15.15 26.65 8.25
N VAL A 42 15.42 25.51 7.60
CA VAL A 42 16.76 24.93 7.48
C VAL A 42 17.70 25.89 6.76
N LEU A 43 17.27 26.46 5.63
CA LEU A 43 18.07 27.42 4.87
C LEU A 43 18.40 28.68 5.68
N LEU A 44 17.40 29.27 6.36
CA LEU A 44 17.59 30.44 7.21
C LEU A 44 18.57 30.16 8.37
N LEU A 45 18.46 28.99 9.00
CA LEU A 45 19.38 28.58 10.06
C LEU A 45 20.80 28.38 9.51
N ALA A 46 20.95 27.73 8.36
CA ALA A 46 22.23 27.52 7.69
C ALA A 46 22.91 28.86 7.34
N LEU A 47 22.17 29.80 6.75
CA LEU A 47 22.67 31.15 6.44
C LEU A 47 23.11 31.89 7.70
N ARG A 48 22.33 31.81 8.79
CA ARG A 48 22.70 32.42 10.07
C ARG A 48 23.98 31.80 10.64
N CYS A 49 24.09 30.48 10.64
CA CYS A 49 25.29 29.78 11.08
C CYS A 49 26.50 30.16 10.22
N ALA A 50 26.33 30.25 8.90
CA ALA A 50 27.37 30.67 7.95
C ALA A 50 27.85 32.11 8.21
N MET A 51 26.93 33.06 8.40
CA MET A 51 27.28 34.45 8.76
C MET A 51 27.92 34.57 10.15
N ALA A 52 27.72 33.58 11.02
CA ALA A 52 28.33 33.52 12.34
C ALA A 52 29.68 32.77 12.37
N LEU A 53 30.10 32.12 11.27
CA LEU A 53 31.45 31.55 11.14
C LEU A 53 32.47 32.70 11.27
N GLY A 54 33.21 32.72 12.37
CA GLY A 54 34.17 33.78 12.70
C GLY A 54 33.80 34.56 13.95
N SER A 55 32.54 34.52 14.38
CA SER A 55 32.14 34.98 15.71
C SER A 55 32.23 33.82 16.71
N ARG A 56 32.79 34.03 17.91
CA ARG A 56 32.76 33.04 19.02
C ARG A 56 31.33 32.78 19.57
N ARG A 57 30.28 33.23 18.87
CA ARG A 57 28.87 33.17 19.29
C ARG A 57 28.06 32.11 18.54
N ALA A 58 28.70 31.21 17.81
CA ALA A 58 28.00 30.11 17.17
C ALA A 58 27.31 29.23 18.22
N ASP A 59 25.98 29.15 18.16
CA ASP A 59 25.17 28.30 19.03
C ASP A 59 25.36 26.83 18.63
N THR A 60 25.99 26.03 19.51
CA THR A 60 26.25 24.60 19.33
C THR A 60 24.99 23.82 18.96
N ARG A 61 23.81 24.22 19.49
CA ARG A 61 22.54 23.53 19.20
C ARG A 61 22.11 23.71 17.75
N SER A 62 22.27 24.92 17.22
CA SER A 62 21.97 25.23 15.82
C SER A 62 22.83 24.41 14.86
N TRP A 63 24.15 24.29 15.14
CA TRP A 63 25.04 23.43 14.35
C TRP A 63 24.69 21.95 14.44
N ALA A 64 24.37 21.46 15.65
CA ALA A 64 23.97 20.07 15.83
C ALA A 64 22.69 19.73 15.04
N ALA A 65 21.69 20.63 15.04
CA ALA A 65 20.46 20.45 14.26
C ALA A 65 20.73 20.41 12.75
N LEU A 66 21.56 21.32 12.23
CA LEU A 66 21.97 21.33 10.81
C LEU A 66 22.76 20.08 10.42
N LEU A 67 23.70 19.65 11.25
CA LEU A 67 24.48 18.43 11.01
C LEU A 67 23.60 17.19 11.01
N LEU A 68 22.64 17.09 11.93
CA LEU A 68 21.67 16.00 11.96
C LEU A 68 20.81 15.99 10.69
N PHE A 69 20.28 17.16 10.29
CA PHE A 69 19.53 17.30 9.04
C PHE A 69 20.34 16.85 7.83
N ALA A 70 21.56 17.35 7.69
CA ALA A 70 22.45 17.01 6.58
C ALA A 70 22.81 15.52 6.58
N SER A 71 23.06 14.93 7.75
CA SER A 71 23.38 13.51 7.89
C SER A 71 22.21 12.62 7.50
N LEU A 72 20.99 12.94 7.96
CA LEU A 72 19.79 12.19 7.59
C LEU A 72 19.42 12.38 6.12
N LEU A 73 19.66 13.57 5.55
CA LEU A 73 19.47 13.82 4.12
C LEU A 73 20.47 13.00 3.28
N ALA A 74 21.75 13.03 3.65
CA ALA A 74 22.77 12.21 3.00
C ALA A 74 22.42 10.72 3.09
N LEU A 75 21.99 10.25 4.27
CA LEU A 75 21.51 8.89 4.46
C LEU A 75 20.32 8.59 3.56
N ALA A 76 19.29 9.44 3.54
CA ALA A 76 18.11 9.24 2.70
C ALA A 76 18.46 9.18 1.20
N LEU A 77 19.38 10.04 0.73
CA LEU A 77 19.82 10.06 -0.67
C LEU A 77 20.71 8.87 -1.03
N ALA A 78 21.56 8.41 -0.11
CA ALA A 78 22.44 7.26 -0.29
C ALA A 78 21.72 5.91 -0.05
N PHE A 79 20.55 5.91 0.57
CA PHE A 79 19.82 4.69 0.93
C PHE A 79 19.41 3.91 -0.32
N PRO A 80 19.95 2.70 -0.58
CA PRO A 80 19.67 2.01 -1.83
C PRO A 80 18.21 1.52 -1.84
N ASP A 81 17.51 1.66 -2.97
CA ASP A 81 16.10 1.25 -3.09
C ASP A 81 15.89 -0.26 -2.91
N THR A 82 16.98 -1.03 -3.02
CA THR A 82 16.99 -2.48 -2.76
C THR A 82 17.22 -2.84 -1.30
N MET A 83 17.69 -1.93 -0.43
CA MET A 83 17.78 -2.23 1.00
C MET A 83 16.39 -2.21 1.62
N GLY A 84 15.98 -3.35 2.17
CA GLY A 84 14.81 -3.42 3.07
C GLY A 84 13.52 -3.95 2.46
N GLY A 85 13.52 -4.64 1.34
CA GLY A 85 12.36 -5.48 1.01
C GLY A 85 11.50 -4.97 -0.14
N GLY A 86 11.64 -3.69 -0.49
CA GLY A 86 10.87 -3.11 -1.58
C GLY A 86 10.79 -1.60 -1.57
N TRP A 87 10.14 -1.10 -2.61
CA TRP A 87 9.97 0.31 -3.03
C TRP A 87 9.43 1.30 -1.98
N THR A 88 8.95 0.85 -0.83
CA THR A 88 8.37 1.73 0.20
C THR A 88 9.35 2.18 1.29
N HIS A 89 10.47 1.47 1.51
CA HIS A 89 11.39 1.78 2.62
C HIS A 89 12.15 3.09 2.40
N TYR A 90 12.64 3.31 1.18
CA TYR A 90 13.23 4.58 0.77
C TYR A 90 12.31 5.77 1.06
N ARG A 91 11.00 5.65 0.77
CA ARG A 91 10.02 6.71 1.05
C ARG A 91 9.87 7.04 2.53
N ARG A 92 10.04 6.04 3.42
CA ARG A 92 10.08 6.26 4.87
C ARG A 92 11.36 6.98 5.28
N MET A 93 12.50 6.60 4.71
CA MET A 93 13.79 7.26 4.96
C MET A 93 13.76 8.74 4.55
N GLN A 94 13.07 9.09 3.46
CA GLN A 94 12.89 10.48 3.04
C GLN A 94 12.13 11.35 4.06
N MET A 95 11.42 10.77 5.04
CA MET A 95 10.76 11.55 6.09
C MET A 95 11.72 12.05 7.17
N PHE A 96 12.82 11.33 7.41
CA PHE A 96 13.74 11.63 8.51
C PHE A 96 14.41 13.00 8.42
N PRO A 97 14.85 13.49 7.25
CA PRO A 97 15.36 14.85 7.13
C PRO A 97 14.31 15.89 7.54
N TYR A 98 13.02 15.68 7.26
CA TYR A 98 11.98 16.63 7.67
C TYR A 98 11.83 16.72 9.19
N PHE A 99 11.92 15.59 9.90
CA PHE A 99 11.91 15.61 11.37
C PHE A 99 13.10 16.37 11.95
N ALA A 100 14.30 16.23 11.38
CA ALA A 100 15.44 17.06 11.77
C ALA A 100 15.28 18.54 11.34
N GLY A 101 14.59 18.79 10.23
CA GLY A 101 14.24 20.14 9.80
C GLY A 101 13.30 20.85 10.79
N LEU A 102 12.39 20.12 11.46
CA LEU A 102 11.59 20.68 12.55
C LEU A 102 12.47 21.15 13.73
N LEU A 103 13.56 20.44 14.01
CA LEU A 103 14.53 20.87 15.03
C LEU A 103 15.27 22.14 14.60
N CYS A 104 15.64 22.24 13.31
CA CYS A 104 16.24 23.47 12.77
C CYS A 104 15.29 24.67 12.94
N MET A 105 13.99 24.46 12.66
CA MET A 105 12.97 25.48 12.86
C MET A 105 12.84 25.90 14.33
N ALA A 106 12.96 24.95 15.28
CA ALA A 106 12.94 25.25 16.71
C ALA A 106 14.17 26.04 17.20
N CYS A 107 15.32 25.95 16.49
CA CYS A 107 16.54 26.71 16.79
C CYS A 107 16.52 28.15 16.26
N LEU A 108 15.52 28.54 15.44
CA LEU A 108 15.42 29.91 14.95
C LEU A 108 15.11 30.90 16.10
N PRO A 109 15.77 32.06 16.14
CA PRO A 109 15.64 33.03 17.23
C PRO A 109 14.40 33.89 17.01
N LEU A 110 13.22 33.27 17.01
CA LEU A 110 11.97 33.96 16.69
C LEU A 110 11.41 34.71 17.91
N PRO A 111 10.77 35.87 17.70
CA PRO A 111 10.05 36.57 18.75
C PRO A 111 8.93 35.67 19.31
N ALA A 112 8.55 35.89 20.57
CA ALA A 112 7.59 35.04 21.27
C ALA A 112 6.23 34.93 20.55
N SER A 113 5.77 36.01 19.92
CA SER A 113 4.54 36.04 19.13
C SER A 113 4.62 35.11 17.91
N ALA A 114 5.69 35.19 17.12
CA ALA A 114 5.91 34.33 15.96
C ALA A 114 6.02 32.86 16.38
N ARG A 115 6.69 32.56 17.49
CA ARG A 115 6.81 31.20 18.03
C ARG A 115 5.44 30.63 18.42
N ARG A 116 4.60 31.42 19.09
CA ARG A 116 3.22 31.03 19.43
C ARG A 116 2.38 30.81 18.19
N ALA A 117 2.47 31.69 17.20
CA ALA A 117 1.75 31.55 15.93
C ALA A 117 2.16 30.28 15.18
N MET A 118 3.46 29.98 15.11
CA MET A 118 3.97 28.76 14.49
C MET A 118 3.55 27.51 15.25
N ALA A 119 3.58 27.53 16.59
CA ALA A 119 3.10 26.42 17.41
C ALA A 119 1.61 26.16 17.19
N ALA A 120 0.79 27.22 17.20
CA ALA A 120 -0.64 27.12 16.93
C ALA A 120 -0.91 26.58 15.51
N LEU A 121 -0.20 27.10 14.50
CA LEU A 121 -0.30 26.61 13.13
C LEU A 121 0.10 25.13 13.03
N ALA A 122 1.18 24.72 13.69
CA ALA A 122 1.63 23.33 13.71
C ALA A 122 0.58 22.40 14.34
N VAL A 123 -0.07 22.82 15.42
CA VAL A 123 -1.18 22.07 16.04
C VAL A 123 -2.35 21.96 15.06
N VAL A 124 -2.78 23.07 14.46
CA VAL A 124 -3.89 23.08 13.49
C VAL A 124 -3.60 22.17 12.29
N VAL A 125 -2.41 22.28 11.70
CA VAL A 125 -2.00 21.44 10.56
C VAL A 125 -1.93 19.96 10.97
N SER A 126 -1.39 19.65 12.16
CA SER A 126 -1.31 18.28 12.66
C SER A 126 -2.71 17.68 12.85
N LEU A 127 -3.63 18.41 13.46
CA LEU A 127 -5.02 17.98 13.65
C LEU A 127 -5.73 17.77 12.30
N ALA A 128 -5.51 18.68 11.35
CA ALA A 128 -6.07 18.57 10.00
C ALA A 128 -5.59 17.30 9.27
N LEU A 129 -4.29 17.02 9.31
CA LEU A 129 -3.70 15.81 8.72
C LEU A 129 -4.16 14.53 9.45
N MET A 130 -4.27 14.56 10.78
CA MET A 130 -4.79 13.45 11.57
C MET A 130 -6.27 13.16 11.26
N ALA A 131 -7.10 14.20 11.12
CA ALA A 131 -8.50 14.07 10.76
C ALA A 131 -8.65 13.48 9.35
N GLY A 132 -7.90 14.00 8.38
CA GLY A 132 -7.87 13.46 7.00
C GLY A 132 -7.45 12.00 6.97
N GLY A 133 -6.39 11.64 7.70
CA GLY A 133 -5.91 10.27 7.81
C GLY A 133 -6.93 9.34 8.47
N THR A 134 -7.56 9.78 9.56
CA THR A 134 -8.58 9.01 10.28
C THR A 134 -9.82 8.77 9.42
N TRP A 135 -10.30 9.81 8.73
CA TRP A 135 -11.41 9.72 7.79
C TRP A 135 -11.13 8.70 6.69
N ARG A 136 -9.94 8.76 6.10
CA ARG A 136 -9.49 7.82 5.07
C ARG A 136 -9.46 6.37 5.57
N GLN A 137 -8.90 6.13 6.76
CA GLN A 137 -8.89 4.79 7.36
C GLN A 137 -10.30 4.29 7.67
N TYR A 138 -11.19 5.16 8.12
CA TYR A 138 -12.60 4.85 8.29
C TYR A 138 -13.26 4.42 6.98
N ARG A 139 -13.02 5.12 5.86
CA ARG A 139 -13.53 4.74 4.54
C ARG A 139 -12.98 3.40 4.07
N ILE A 140 -11.69 3.13 4.23
CA ILE A 140 -11.09 1.82 3.91
C ILE A 140 -11.77 0.73 4.74
N LYS A 141 -11.96 0.94 6.05
CA LYS A 141 -12.66 0.00 6.93
C LYS A 141 -14.08 -0.31 6.43
N GLN A 142 -14.85 0.70 6.01
CA GLN A 142 -16.19 0.49 5.45
C GLN A 142 -16.16 -0.40 4.20
N GLN A 143 -15.17 -0.22 3.33
CA GLN A 143 -15.03 -1.02 2.10
C GLN A 143 -14.53 -2.44 2.33
N LEU A 144 -13.89 -2.67 3.46
CA LEU A 144 -13.50 -3.99 3.91
C LEU A 144 -14.58 -4.68 4.74
N ALA A 145 -15.71 -4.02 5.06
CA ALA A 145 -16.79 -4.63 5.82
C ALA A 145 -17.33 -5.93 5.20
N PRO A 146 -17.50 -6.06 3.86
CA PRO A 146 -17.95 -7.30 3.23
C PRO A 146 -17.04 -8.51 3.49
N LEU A 147 -15.79 -8.31 3.89
CA LEU A 147 -14.91 -9.43 4.25
C LEU A 147 -15.41 -10.22 5.45
N ALA A 148 -16.14 -9.58 6.37
CA ALA A 148 -16.68 -10.29 7.52
C ALA A 148 -17.68 -11.38 7.10
N GLU A 149 -18.46 -11.12 6.05
CA GLU A 149 -19.41 -12.08 5.47
C GLU A 149 -18.66 -13.12 4.63
N VAL A 150 -17.69 -12.70 3.81
CA VAL A 150 -16.83 -13.62 3.04
C VAL A 150 -16.08 -14.60 3.97
N GLU A 151 -15.58 -14.12 5.11
CA GLU A 151 -14.93 -14.95 6.15
C GLU A 151 -15.84 -16.06 6.68
N GLN A 152 -17.16 -15.94 6.60
CA GLN A 152 -18.10 -16.98 7.04
C GLN A 152 -18.44 -17.98 5.92
N LEU A 153 -18.31 -17.55 4.66
CA LEU A 153 -18.69 -18.34 3.49
C LEU A 153 -17.54 -19.19 2.92
N VAL A 154 -16.30 -18.84 3.23
CA VAL A 154 -15.11 -19.62 2.83
C VAL A 154 -14.79 -20.61 3.96
N PRO A 155 -14.91 -21.93 3.75
CA PRO A 155 -14.52 -22.90 4.76
C PRO A 155 -13.01 -22.88 5.05
N PRO A 156 -12.55 -23.56 6.13
CA PRO A 156 -11.14 -23.80 6.35
C PRO A 156 -10.46 -24.59 5.22
N HIS A 157 -9.14 -24.42 5.10
CA HIS A 157 -8.26 -25.10 4.14
C HIS A 157 -8.58 -24.88 2.65
N CYS A 158 -9.46 -23.92 2.34
CA CYS A 158 -9.76 -23.54 0.97
C CYS A 158 -8.75 -22.49 0.47
N THR A 159 -8.46 -22.53 -0.82
CA THR A 159 -7.69 -21.49 -1.49
C THR A 159 -8.59 -20.39 -2.03
N VAL A 160 -8.14 -19.14 -1.93
CA VAL A 160 -8.90 -17.96 -2.37
C VAL A 160 -8.02 -17.13 -3.28
N LEU A 161 -8.46 -16.92 -4.53
CA LEU A 161 -7.82 -16.03 -5.48
C LEU A 161 -8.44 -14.62 -5.39
N PRO A 162 -7.74 -13.62 -4.84
CA PRO A 162 -8.21 -12.25 -4.88
C PRO A 162 -7.98 -11.63 -6.26
N LEU A 163 -9.04 -11.08 -6.85
CA LEU A 163 -9.00 -10.28 -8.07
C LEU A 163 -9.41 -8.84 -7.73
N VAL A 164 -8.46 -7.90 -7.77
CA VAL A 164 -8.72 -6.48 -7.53
C VAL A 164 -8.83 -5.77 -8.88
N LEU A 165 -10.06 -5.46 -9.29
CA LEU A 165 -10.38 -4.84 -10.58
C LEU A 165 -10.41 -3.31 -10.51
N ASP A 166 -10.63 -2.78 -9.32
CA ASP A 166 -10.69 -1.36 -9.05
C ASP A 166 -9.84 -1.02 -7.83
N ASP A 167 -8.67 -0.44 -8.07
CA ASP A 167 -7.83 0.13 -7.00
C ASP A 167 -8.43 1.42 -6.44
N GLY A 168 -9.32 2.03 -7.22
CA GLY A 168 -9.96 3.31 -7.01
C GLY A 168 -11.14 3.25 -6.04
N GLY A 169 -11.69 2.10 -5.66
CA GLY A 169 -12.73 1.91 -4.63
C GLY A 169 -13.34 3.20 -4.02
N ALA A 170 -12.94 3.58 -2.80
CA ALA A 170 -13.43 4.78 -2.07
C ALA A 170 -12.93 6.09 -2.67
N TRP A 171 -11.92 6.00 -3.53
CA TRP A 171 -11.23 7.11 -4.14
C TRP A 171 -12.03 7.73 -5.29
N ALA A 172 -12.87 6.95 -5.96
CA ALA A 172 -13.81 7.44 -6.98
C ALA A 172 -14.79 8.51 -6.43
N THR A 173 -15.10 8.49 -5.12
CA THR A 173 -15.98 9.48 -4.46
C THR A 173 -15.18 10.60 -3.77
N GLY A 174 -14.41 11.38 -4.53
CA GLY A 174 -13.84 12.65 -4.05
C GLY A 174 -12.42 12.59 -3.45
N MET A 175 -11.68 11.48 -3.60
CA MET A 175 -10.23 11.47 -3.30
C MET A 175 -9.44 11.39 -4.60
N SER A 176 -8.56 12.35 -4.82
CA SER A 176 -8.04 12.66 -6.16
C SER A 176 -7.16 11.58 -6.80
N LEU A 177 -6.57 10.68 -6.03
CA LEU A 177 -5.68 9.62 -6.53
C LEU A 177 -5.78 8.36 -5.65
N PRO A 178 -5.75 7.15 -6.24
CA PRO A 178 -5.64 5.93 -5.47
C PRO A 178 -4.30 5.89 -4.71
N PRO A 179 -4.26 5.30 -3.51
CA PRO A 179 -3.03 5.12 -2.76
C PRO A 179 -2.06 4.25 -3.57
N LYS A 180 -0.77 4.57 -3.47
CA LYS A 180 0.27 3.74 -4.10
C LYS A 180 0.33 2.31 -3.54
N TYR A 181 -0.28 2.04 -2.38
CA TYR A 181 -0.49 0.69 -1.87
C TYR A 181 -1.92 0.25 -2.14
N ARG A 182 -2.13 -0.99 -2.59
CA ARG A 182 -3.47 -1.55 -2.85
C ARG A 182 -3.97 -2.31 -1.62
N PRO A 183 -4.81 -1.70 -0.75
CA PRO A 183 -5.24 -2.34 0.48
C PRO A 183 -6.02 -3.64 0.25
N PHE A 184 -6.75 -3.76 -0.86
CA PHE A 184 -7.65 -4.90 -1.11
C PHE A 184 -6.91 -6.21 -1.40
N PHE A 185 -5.74 -6.16 -2.05
CA PHE A 185 -4.88 -7.34 -2.20
C PHE A 185 -4.41 -7.85 -0.83
N GLN A 186 -4.00 -6.94 0.07
CA GLN A 186 -3.57 -7.28 1.43
C GLN A 186 -4.74 -7.75 2.30
N ALA A 187 -5.94 -7.23 2.05
CA ALA A 187 -7.11 -7.56 2.83
C ALA A 187 -7.54 -9.02 2.64
N ALA A 188 -7.27 -9.62 1.48
CA ALA A 188 -7.49 -11.05 1.26
C ALA A 188 -6.64 -11.92 2.20
N SER A 189 -5.43 -11.50 2.57
CA SER A 189 -4.58 -12.21 3.53
C SER A 189 -5.19 -12.28 4.94
N ARG A 190 -6.21 -11.46 5.23
CA ARG A 190 -6.98 -11.58 6.48
C ARG A 190 -7.70 -12.93 6.60
N LEU A 191 -8.07 -13.54 5.47
CA LEU A 191 -8.66 -14.88 5.43
C LEU A 191 -7.68 -15.93 5.98
N GLU A 192 -6.37 -15.72 5.81
CA GLU A 192 -5.33 -16.63 6.30
C GLU A 192 -5.20 -16.58 7.83
N LEU A 193 -5.38 -15.39 8.42
CA LEU A 193 -5.28 -15.18 9.87
C LEU A 193 -6.39 -15.88 10.66
N ARG A 194 -7.52 -16.17 10.01
CA ARG A 194 -8.72 -16.71 10.65
C ARG A 194 -9.22 -17.90 9.85
N GLY A 195 -8.98 -19.11 10.34
CA GLY A 195 -9.60 -20.32 9.80
C GLY A 195 -8.76 -21.08 8.77
N ASP A 196 -7.43 -20.93 8.77
CA ASP A 196 -6.50 -21.75 7.97
C ASP A 196 -6.84 -21.79 6.48
N ARG A 197 -7.14 -20.62 5.90
CA ARG A 197 -7.37 -20.44 4.47
C ARG A 197 -6.09 -19.95 3.81
N VAL A 198 -5.97 -20.17 2.51
CA VAL A 198 -4.79 -19.73 1.75
C VAL A 198 -5.22 -18.67 0.75
N ALA A 199 -4.77 -17.42 0.92
CA ALA A 199 -4.94 -16.41 -0.11
C ALA A 199 -3.84 -16.61 -1.16
N LEU A 200 -4.22 -16.74 -2.43
CA LEU A 200 -3.29 -16.94 -3.55
C LEU A 200 -2.61 -15.62 -3.98
N PHE A 201 -2.24 -14.82 -2.99
CA PHE A 201 -1.51 -13.57 -3.13
C PHE A 201 -0.58 -13.39 -1.94
N ASN A 202 0.73 -13.46 -2.18
CA ASN A 202 1.72 -13.21 -1.14
C ASN A 202 2.83 -12.29 -1.69
N TYR A 203 2.66 -11.00 -1.45
CA TYR A 203 3.62 -10.00 -1.93
C TYR A 203 5.02 -10.17 -1.31
N LEU A 204 5.11 -10.69 -0.08
CA LEU A 204 6.38 -10.90 0.61
C LEU A 204 7.17 -11.99 -0.10
N ALA A 205 6.52 -13.11 -0.41
CA ALA A 205 7.14 -14.26 -1.07
C ALA A 205 7.66 -13.96 -2.49
N ARG A 206 7.06 -12.96 -3.15
CA ARG A 206 7.43 -12.51 -4.51
C ARG A 206 8.70 -11.64 -4.54
N LEU A 207 9.00 -10.92 -3.47
CA LEU A 207 10.11 -9.97 -3.43
C LEU A 207 11.32 -10.65 -2.78
N GLN A 208 12.42 -10.82 -3.53
CA GLN A 208 13.61 -11.59 -3.10
C GLN A 208 14.32 -11.05 -1.85
N VAL A 209 13.90 -9.88 -1.37
CA VAL A 209 14.53 -9.18 -0.26
C VAL A 209 13.81 -9.47 1.07
N TYR A 210 12.64 -10.11 1.03
CA TYR A 210 12.10 -10.79 2.21
C TYR A 210 12.63 -12.23 2.27
N PRO A 211 12.81 -12.80 3.48
CA PRO A 211 13.33 -14.16 3.65
C PRO A 211 12.30 -15.25 3.33
N VAL A 212 11.09 -14.86 2.92
CA VAL A 212 10.02 -15.78 2.52
C VAL A 212 10.07 -15.87 1.01
N HIS A 213 10.08 -17.10 0.48
CA HIS A 213 10.12 -17.35 -0.96
C HIS A 213 9.16 -18.47 -1.31
N PHE A 214 8.60 -18.41 -2.53
CA PHE A 214 7.96 -19.57 -3.12
C PHE A 214 8.99 -20.66 -3.38
N VAL A 215 8.58 -21.93 -3.29
CA VAL A 215 9.45 -22.99 -3.78
C VAL A 215 9.62 -22.82 -5.30
N PRO A 216 10.79 -23.15 -5.87
CA PRO A 216 11.05 -22.94 -7.30
C PRO A 216 9.95 -23.50 -8.19
N GLY A 217 9.46 -22.68 -9.13
CA GLY A 217 8.36 -23.06 -10.03
C GLY A 217 6.95 -22.97 -9.43
N GLN A 218 6.81 -22.58 -8.15
CA GLN A 218 5.51 -22.41 -7.48
C GLN A 218 5.20 -20.95 -7.11
N ASP A 219 5.79 -19.99 -7.83
CA ASP A 219 5.41 -18.58 -7.68
C ASP A 219 3.96 -18.41 -8.16
N THR A 220 3.06 -18.30 -7.18
CA THR A 220 1.63 -18.18 -7.41
C THR A 220 1.28 -16.97 -8.27
N GLN A 221 1.97 -15.83 -8.11
CA GLN A 221 1.69 -14.64 -8.89
C GLN A 221 2.25 -14.74 -10.32
N ALA A 222 3.40 -15.39 -10.50
CA ALA A 222 3.90 -15.68 -11.84
C ALA A 222 3.00 -16.65 -12.61
N LEU A 223 2.47 -17.68 -11.94
CA LEU A 223 1.58 -18.66 -12.56
C LEU A 223 0.19 -18.11 -12.86
N LEU A 224 -0.40 -17.33 -11.94
CA LEU A 224 -1.76 -16.81 -12.11
C LEU A 224 -1.83 -15.53 -12.95
N PHE A 225 -0.86 -14.63 -12.79
CA PHE A 225 -0.92 -13.27 -13.36
C PHE A 225 0.20 -12.99 -14.36
N HIS A 226 1.13 -13.93 -14.57
CA HIS A 226 2.31 -13.75 -15.42
C HIS A 226 3.18 -12.57 -15.02
N TRP A 227 3.14 -12.19 -13.74
CA TRP A 227 3.99 -11.14 -13.22
C TRP A 227 5.44 -11.59 -13.18
N ARG A 228 6.34 -10.66 -13.50
CA ARG A 228 7.77 -10.91 -13.39
C ARG A 228 8.21 -10.87 -11.92
N PRO A 229 9.26 -11.60 -11.53
CA PRO A 229 9.92 -11.38 -10.25
C PRO A 229 10.24 -9.89 -10.06
N GLN A 230 10.00 -9.36 -8.85
CA GLN A 230 10.24 -7.94 -8.52
C GLN A 230 9.37 -6.91 -9.27
N GLN A 231 8.31 -7.31 -9.98
CA GLN A 231 7.43 -6.36 -10.68
C GLN A 231 6.68 -5.45 -9.69
N GLU A 232 6.86 -4.13 -9.80
CA GLU A 232 6.16 -3.15 -8.96
C GLU A 232 4.67 -3.06 -9.27
N ALA A 233 4.33 -2.98 -10.56
CA ALA A 233 2.96 -2.92 -11.01
C ALA A 233 2.21 -4.21 -10.62
N THR A 234 1.09 -4.04 -9.93
CA THR A 234 0.16 -5.11 -9.54
C THR A 234 -1.11 -5.07 -10.37
N ASP A 235 -1.06 -4.41 -11.53
CA ASP A 235 -2.14 -4.42 -12.50
C ASP A 235 -2.37 -5.83 -13.05
N LEU A 236 -3.63 -6.25 -13.01
CA LEU A 236 -4.07 -7.50 -13.61
C LEU A 236 -4.25 -7.28 -15.10
N THR A 237 -3.49 -8.00 -15.90
CA THR A 237 -3.61 -7.99 -17.37
C THR A 237 -4.01 -9.35 -17.92
N ARG A 238 -3.77 -10.42 -17.15
CA ARG A 238 -4.10 -11.80 -17.48
C ARG A 238 -4.42 -12.58 -16.20
N ILE A 239 -5.32 -13.56 -16.31
CA ILE A 239 -5.68 -14.47 -15.22
C ILE A 239 -5.64 -15.91 -15.77
N ASP A 240 -4.73 -16.73 -15.26
CA ASP A 240 -4.50 -18.12 -15.72
C ASP A 240 -4.69 -19.13 -14.57
N ILE A 241 -5.94 -19.30 -14.14
CA ILE A 241 -6.30 -20.29 -13.12
C ILE A 241 -5.92 -21.70 -13.58
N ALA A 242 -6.25 -22.08 -14.82
CA ALA A 242 -5.98 -23.41 -15.34
C ALA A 242 -4.48 -23.73 -15.36
N GLY A 243 -3.64 -22.80 -15.83
CA GLY A 243 -2.19 -22.96 -15.84
C GLY A 243 -1.61 -23.09 -14.43
N TYR A 244 -2.07 -22.27 -13.48
CA TYR A 244 -1.69 -22.40 -12.07
C TYR A 244 -2.06 -23.78 -11.50
N GLU A 245 -3.30 -24.21 -11.71
CA GLU A 245 -3.82 -25.47 -11.18
C GLU A 245 -3.07 -26.67 -11.76
N GLN A 246 -2.75 -26.64 -13.06
CA GLN A 246 -1.97 -27.66 -13.74
C GLN A 246 -0.52 -27.72 -13.21
N ALA A 247 0.13 -26.58 -13.01
CA ALA A 247 1.53 -26.51 -12.58
C ALA A 247 1.71 -26.83 -11.09
N SER A 248 0.80 -26.36 -10.24
CA SER A 248 0.88 -26.53 -8.78
C SER A 248 0.21 -27.80 -8.29
N GLY A 249 -0.73 -28.36 -9.07
CA GLY A 249 -1.63 -29.42 -8.61
C GLY A 249 -2.60 -28.99 -7.52
N GLN A 250 -2.71 -27.69 -7.21
CA GLN A 250 -3.60 -27.13 -6.21
C GLN A 250 -4.80 -26.46 -6.87
N ALA A 251 -5.99 -26.70 -6.34
CA ALA A 251 -7.20 -26.03 -6.78
C ALA A 251 -7.21 -24.55 -6.39
N VAL A 252 -7.91 -23.73 -7.19
CA VAL A 252 -8.45 -22.42 -6.79
C VAL A 252 -9.91 -22.63 -6.38
N ASP A 253 -10.19 -22.77 -5.09
CA ASP A 253 -11.52 -23.13 -4.58
C ASP A 253 -12.51 -21.96 -4.68
N TYR A 254 -12.01 -20.75 -4.40
CA TYR A 254 -12.80 -19.52 -4.45
C TYR A 254 -12.09 -18.42 -5.23
N VAL A 255 -12.86 -17.59 -5.91
CA VAL A 255 -12.41 -16.33 -6.51
C VAL A 255 -13.12 -15.19 -5.80
N LEU A 256 -12.34 -14.29 -5.20
CA LEU A 256 -12.84 -13.12 -4.50
C LEU A 256 -12.57 -11.87 -5.33
N GLN A 257 -13.61 -11.36 -5.97
CA GLN A 257 -13.54 -10.17 -6.80
C GLN A 257 -13.81 -8.91 -5.96
N TRP A 258 -12.92 -7.93 -6.05
CA TRP A 258 -13.10 -6.55 -5.59
C TRP A 258 -13.15 -5.59 -6.77
N GLY A 259 -14.08 -4.65 -6.71
CA GLY A 259 -14.40 -3.74 -7.80
C GLY A 259 -15.51 -4.30 -8.69
N ALA A 260 -16.30 -3.40 -9.24
CA ALA A 260 -17.31 -3.76 -10.23
C ALA A 260 -16.61 -4.26 -11.50
N LEU A 261 -17.16 -5.26 -12.17
CA LEU A 261 -16.57 -5.74 -13.44
C LEU A 261 -16.50 -4.59 -14.47
N ALA A 262 -17.54 -3.76 -14.52
CA ALA A 262 -17.64 -2.63 -15.44
C ALA A 262 -16.57 -1.54 -15.23
N SER A 263 -15.91 -1.47 -14.06
CA SER A 263 -14.83 -0.51 -13.82
C SER A 263 -13.47 -0.99 -14.33
N ALA A 264 -13.33 -2.29 -14.65
CA ALA A 264 -12.10 -2.83 -15.20
C ALA A 264 -11.95 -2.46 -16.69
N PRO A 265 -10.72 -2.31 -17.23
CA PRO A 265 -10.50 -2.20 -18.67
C PRO A 265 -11.09 -3.39 -19.43
N ALA A 266 -11.63 -3.17 -20.63
CA ALA A 266 -12.33 -4.22 -21.39
C ALA A 266 -11.53 -5.54 -21.58
N PRO A 267 -10.21 -5.53 -21.85
CA PRO A 267 -9.42 -6.76 -21.90
C PRO A 267 -9.45 -7.54 -20.57
N LEU A 268 -9.34 -6.85 -19.43
CA LEU A 268 -9.41 -7.47 -18.11
C LEU A 268 -10.81 -7.99 -17.79
N GLN A 269 -11.87 -7.34 -18.28
CA GLN A 269 -13.23 -7.85 -18.08
C GLN A 269 -13.41 -9.23 -18.72
N ALA A 270 -12.92 -9.41 -19.95
CA ALA A 270 -12.96 -10.70 -20.64
C ALA A 270 -12.15 -11.78 -19.91
N GLU A 271 -10.98 -11.42 -19.38
CA GLU A 271 -10.13 -12.29 -18.56
C GLU A 271 -10.85 -12.76 -17.30
N VAL A 272 -11.50 -11.85 -16.56
CA VAL A 272 -12.26 -12.18 -15.35
C VAL A 272 -13.43 -13.10 -15.68
N LEU A 273 -14.23 -12.76 -16.70
CA LEU A 273 -15.37 -13.58 -17.12
C LEU A 273 -14.93 -15.00 -17.48
N ARG A 274 -13.85 -15.14 -18.24
CA ARG A 274 -13.26 -16.44 -18.59
C ARG A 274 -12.78 -17.20 -17.36
N ALA A 275 -12.04 -16.54 -16.46
CA ALA A 275 -11.52 -17.16 -15.25
C ALA A 275 -12.63 -17.64 -14.31
N THR A 276 -13.76 -16.93 -14.26
CA THR A 276 -14.90 -17.28 -13.40
C THR A 276 -15.96 -18.17 -14.07
N ALA A 277 -15.80 -18.54 -15.35
CA ALA A 277 -16.82 -19.28 -16.10
C ALA A 277 -17.16 -20.66 -15.50
N SER A 278 -16.20 -21.29 -14.83
CA SER A 278 -16.36 -22.59 -14.14
C SER A 278 -16.73 -22.45 -12.65
N TYR A 279 -17.16 -21.26 -12.23
CA TYR A 279 -17.51 -20.94 -10.84
C TYR A 279 -18.96 -20.45 -10.73
N THR A 280 -19.58 -20.74 -9.59
CA THR A 280 -20.91 -20.26 -9.22
C THR A 280 -20.78 -19.08 -8.25
N PRO A 281 -21.47 -17.94 -8.47
CA PRO A 281 -21.50 -16.85 -7.50
C PRO A 281 -22.24 -17.31 -6.22
N VAL A 282 -21.59 -17.14 -5.06
CA VAL A 282 -22.17 -17.50 -3.75
C VAL A 282 -22.37 -16.28 -2.84
N TYR A 283 -21.81 -15.14 -3.22
CA TYR A 283 -21.96 -13.88 -2.51
C TYR A 283 -21.83 -12.70 -3.47
N ALA A 284 -22.61 -11.65 -3.23
CA ALA A 284 -22.43 -10.35 -3.85
C ALA A 284 -22.92 -9.25 -2.91
N THR A 285 -22.17 -8.15 -2.79
CA THR A 285 -22.70 -6.94 -2.16
C THR A 285 -23.81 -6.33 -3.02
N PRO A 286 -24.77 -5.58 -2.44
CA PRO A 286 -25.84 -4.94 -3.21
C PRO A 286 -25.34 -4.01 -4.33
N ASP A 287 -24.18 -3.39 -4.15
CA ASP A 287 -23.53 -2.52 -5.14
C ASP A 287 -22.64 -3.28 -6.15
N GLY A 288 -22.56 -4.60 -6.05
CA GLY A 288 -21.80 -5.47 -6.95
C GLY A 288 -20.29 -5.30 -6.87
N LYS A 289 -19.76 -4.54 -5.90
CA LYS A 289 -18.32 -4.26 -5.77
C LYS A 289 -17.53 -5.39 -5.13
N VAL A 290 -18.18 -6.27 -4.36
CA VAL A 290 -17.54 -7.47 -3.84
C VAL A 290 -18.36 -8.67 -4.28
N ARG A 291 -17.70 -9.64 -4.90
CA ARG A 291 -18.33 -10.90 -5.30
C ARG A 291 -17.44 -12.06 -4.91
N LEU A 292 -18.04 -13.13 -4.40
CA LEU A 292 -17.36 -14.39 -4.14
C LEU A 292 -17.92 -15.44 -5.08
N PHE A 293 -17.03 -16.11 -5.79
CA PHE A 293 -17.36 -17.23 -6.67
C PHE A 293 -16.75 -18.51 -6.09
N ARG A 294 -17.52 -19.59 -6.09
CA ARG A 294 -17.10 -20.92 -5.64
C ARG A 294 -16.94 -21.84 -6.84
N ARG A 295 -15.89 -22.64 -6.87
CA ARG A 295 -15.64 -23.61 -7.95
C ARG A 295 -16.81 -24.59 -8.09
N ASN A 296 -17.23 -24.88 -9.32
CA ASN A 296 -18.28 -25.87 -9.60
C ASN A 296 -17.74 -27.29 -9.38
N ALA A 297 -18.45 -28.10 -8.57
CA ALA A 297 -18.07 -29.49 -8.30
C ALA A 297 -18.05 -30.38 -9.55
N ALA A 298 -18.94 -30.11 -10.52
CA ALA A 298 -19.04 -30.87 -11.77
C ALA A 298 -17.84 -30.66 -12.71
N SER A 299 -17.14 -29.52 -12.60
CA SER A 299 -15.96 -29.22 -13.41
C SER A 299 -14.71 -30.01 -12.99
N ALA A 300 -14.84 -30.91 -12.00
CA ALA A 300 -13.73 -31.65 -11.39
C ALA A 300 -13.32 -32.93 -12.14
N SER A 301 -13.95 -33.32 -13.25
CA SER A 301 -13.75 -34.67 -13.80
C SER A 301 -12.43 -34.82 -14.59
N TYR A 302 -11.59 -35.76 -14.13
CA TYR A 302 -10.50 -36.50 -14.81
C TYR A 302 -9.02 -36.11 -14.68
N ALA A 303 -8.66 -34.99 -14.04
CA ALA A 303 -7.28 -34.76 -13.54
C ALA A 303 -7.29 -33.67 -12.47
N THR A 304 -8.14 -33.83 -11.46
CA THR A 304 -8.54 -32.73 -10.60
C THR A 304 -7.37 -32.22 -9.76
N PRO A 305 -7.08 -30.91 -9.80
CA PRO A 305 -6.23 -30.26 -8.82
C PRO A 305 -6.76 -30.59 -7.42
N ARG A 306 -5.85 -30.86 -6.49
CA ARG A 306 -6.23 -31.25 -5.13
C ARG A 306 -6.83 -30.03 -4.44
N SER A 307 -8.10 -30.15 -4.05
CA SER A 307 -8.73 -29.26 -3.08
C SER A 307 -8.56 -29.87 -1.69
N ARG A 308 -8.15 -29.05 -0.72
CA ARG A 308 -8.18 -29.40 0.70
C ARG A 308 -9.34 -28.74 1.43
N CYS A 309 -10.18 -28.01 0.69
CA CYS A 309 -11.30 -27.26 1.22
C CYS A 309 -12.25 -28.20 1.96
N THR A 310 -12.36 -28.04 3.29
CA THR A 310 -13.33 -28.81 4.07
C THR A 310 -14.72 -28.32 3.70
N ALA A 311 -15.58 -29.21 3.19
CA ALA A 311 -16.96 -28.83 2.89
C ALA A 311 -17.62 -28.30 4.18
N LEU A 312 -18.24 -27.12 4.09
CA LEU A 312 -19.19 -26.67 5.11
C LEU A 312 -20.29 -27.74 5.19
N ASP A 313 -20.46 -28.35 6.36
CA ASP A 313 -21.60 -29.23 6.60
C ASP A 313 -22.86 -28.43 6.32
N SER A 314 -23.62 -28.83 5.30
CA SER A 314 -24.79 -28.09 4.82
C SER A 314 -25.87 -27.88 5.89
N ARG A 315 -25.77 -28.60 7.02
CA ARG A 315 -26.64 -28.45 8.19
C ARG A 315 -26.27 -27.27 9.10
N SER A 316 -25.14 -26.62 8.88
CA SER A 316 -24.59 -25.59 9.77
C SER A 316 -24.66 -24.15 9.23
N LEU A 317 -25.21 -23.96 8.02
CA LEU A 317 -25.40 -22.61 7.49
C LEU A 317 -26.59 -21.94 8.18
N PRO A 318 -26.41 -20.75 8.77
CA PRO A 318 -27.53 -19.99 9.30
C PRO A 318 -28.48 -19.64 8.16
N THR A 319 -29.77 -19.94 8.34
CA THR A 319 -30.83 -19.47 7.45
C THR A 319 -30.83 -17.94 7.50
N VAL A 320 -30.44 -17.30 6.40
CA VAL A 320 -30.46 -15.84 6.22
C VAL A 320 -31.90 -15.36 6.03
#